data_AF-C5YYE9-F1
#
_entry.id   AF-C5YYE9-F1
#
_cell.length_a   1.000
_cell.length_b   1.000
_cell.length_c   1.000
_cell.angle_alpha   90.00
_cell.angle_beta   90.00
_cell.angle_gamma   90.00
#
_symmetry.space_group_name_H-M   'P 1'
#
loop_
_entity.id
_entity.type
_entity.pdbx_description
1 polymer ?
#
loop_
_entity_poly.entity_id
_entity_poly.type
_entity_poly.pdbx_seq_one_letter_code
_entity_poly.pdbx_strand_id
1 'polypeptide(L)' 'MSSTAAAPESGGAKTSWPELVGLNVEEAKKVILKDKPDADIVVLPVGSPVTRDYRPNRVRIFVDIVAEAPHVG' A
#
# COMPACT_ATOMS: atom_id res chain seq x y z
N MET A 1 -22.52 6.34 -20.41
CA MET A 1 -22.50 5.82 -19.03
C MET A 1 -21.10 6.05 -18.50
N SER A 2 -20.93 7.19 -17.83
CA SER A 2 -20.72 7.27 -16.37
C SER A 2 -19.24 7.09 -16.05
N SER A 3 -18.44 8.13 -16.23
CA SER A 3 -18.17 9.25 -15.31
C SER A 3 -16.95 8.94 -14.45
N THR A 4 -15.85 9.60 -14.83
CA THR A 4 -14.64 9.73 -14.04
C THR A 4 -14.99 10.32 -12.67
N ALA A 5 -14.51 9.69 -11.60
CA ALA A 5 -14.57 10.24 -10.25
C ALA A 5 -13.14 10.57 -9.82
N ALA A 6 -12.69 11.77 -10.20
CA ALA A 6 -11.60 12.43 -9.49
C ALA A 6 -12.16 12.82 -8.11
N ALA A 7 -11.69 12.14 -7.07
CA ALA A 7 -11.97 12.50 -5.68
C ALA A 7 -11.27 13.83 -5.33
N PRO A 8 -11.85 14.65 -4.44
CA PRO A 8 -11.43 16.02 -4.21
C PRO A 8 -10.09 16.08 -3.47
N GLU A 9 -9.22 16.99 -3.90
CA GLU A 9 -8.05 17.44 -3.14
C GLU A 9 -8.53 18.19 -1.88
N SER A 10 -8.66 17.45 -0.79
CA SER A 10 -8.79 17.99 0.57
C SER A 10 -7.39 18.16 1.12
N GLY A 11 -7.06 19.35 1.65
CA GLY A 11 -5.77 19.68 2.28
C GLY A 11 -5.47 18.93 3.60
N GLY A 12 -5.92 17.68 3.74
CA GLY A 12 -5.50 16.74 4.76
C GLY A 12 -4.48 15.77 4.18
N ALA A 13 -3.45 15.43 4.95
CA ALA A 13 -2.47 14.44 4.54
C ALA A 13 -3.16 13.13 4.14
N LYS A 14 -2.90 12.63 2.92
CA LYS A 14 -3.48 11.38 2.43
C LYS A 14 -3.05 10.23 3.34
N THR A 15 -4.01 9.49 3.87
CA THR A 15 -3.78 8.40 4.83
C THR A 15 -4.11 7.01 4.29
N SER A 16 -4.73 6.92 3.11
CA SER A 16 -5.13 5.66 2.49
C SER A 16 -5.06 5.72 0.97
N TRP A 17 -4.87 4.56 0.35
CA TRP A 17 -4.70 4.39 -1.09
C TRP A 17 -5.49 3.17 -1.59
N PRO A 18 -6.83 3.21 -1.57
CA PRO A 18 -7.66 2.09 -2.06
C PRO A 18 -7.40 1.76 -3.55
N GLU A 19 -6.97 2.72 -4.34
CA GLU A 19 -6.65 2.57 -5.76
C GLU A 19 -5.43 1.68 -6.06
N LEU A 20 -4.61 1.36 -5.05
CA LEU A 20 -3.41 0.53 -5.21
C LEU A 20 -3.68 -0.97 -5.05
N VAL A 21 -4.89 -1.36 -4.66
CA VAL A 21 -5.28 -2.77 -4.55
C VAL A 21 -5.21 -3.41 -5.94
N GLY A 22 -4.47 -4.51 -6.06
CA GLY A 22 -4.25 -5.21 -7.32
C GLY A 22 -3.04 -4.74 -8.13
N LEU A 23 -2.38 -3.64 -7.73
CA LEU A 23 -1.11 -3.23 -8.33
C LEU A 23 0.07 -4.03 -7.74
N ASN A 24 1.17 -4.05 -8.48
CA ASN A 24 2.41 -4.59 -7.94
C ASN A 24 3.02 -3.63 -6.89
N VAL A 25 3.93 -4.18 -6.07
CA VAL A 25 4.54 -3.45 -4.95
C VAL A 25 5.32 -2.22 -5.40
N GLU A 26 5.98 -2.28 -6.55
CA GLU A 26 6.80 -1.18 -7.05
C GLU A 26 5.96 0.01 -7.51
N GLU A 27 4.86 -0.25 -8.21
CA GLU A 27 3.86 0.74 -8.59
C GLU A 27 3.21 1.37 -7.37
N ALA A 28 2.79 0.55 -6.41
CA ALA A 28 2.21 1.03 -5.16
C ALA A 28 3.18 1.95 -4.40
N LYS A 29 4.46 1.56 -4.29
CA LYS A 29 5.52 2.37 -3.65
C LYS A 29 5.68 3.72 -4.33
N LYS A 30 5.70 3.76 -5.67
CA LYS A 30 5.86 5.02 -6.42
C LYS A 30 4.70 5.99 -6.14
N VAL A 31 3.47 5.51 -6.11
CA VAL A 31 2.30 6.35 -5.81
C VAL A 31 2.32 6.83 -4.36
N ILE A 32 2.60 5.94 -3.41
CA ILE A 32 2.66 6.30 -1.98
C ILE A 32 3.74 7.35 -1.72
N LEU A 33 4.96 7.20 -2.27
CA LEU A 33 6.04 8.17 -2.07
C LEU A 33 5.78 9.51 -2.75
N LYS A 34 5.01 9.51 -3.85
CA LYS A 34 4.59 10.75 -4.51
C LYS A 34 3.60 11.53 -3.65
N ASP A 35 2.63 10.83 -3.03
CA ASP A 35 1.59 11.44 -2.22
C ASP A 35 2.05 11.75 -0.78
N LYS A 36 2.93 10.91 -0.24
CA LYS A 36 3.51 11.00 1.11
C LYS A 36 5.03 10.74 1.05
N PRO A 37 5.85 11.78 0.80
CA PRO A 37 7.30 11.64 0.64
C PRO A 37 8.04 11.17 1.89
N ASP A 38 7.47 11.38 3.08
CA ASP A 38 8.00 10.96 4.37
C ASP A 38 7.51 9.55 4.81
N ALA A 39 6.91 8.78 3.89
CA ALA A 39 6.37 7.46 4.20
C ALA A 39 7.47 6.42 4.48
N ASP A 40 7.40 5.80 5.65
CA ASP A 40 8.13 4.59 6.02
C ASP A 40 7.34 3.37 5.51
N ILE A 41 7.68 2.92 4.29
CA ILE A 41 6.96 1.84 3.61
C ILE A 41 7.50 0.47 4.07
N VAL A 42 6.61 -0.35 4.62
CA VAL A 42 6.90 -1.73 5.02
C VAL A 42 6.05 -2.69 4.19
N VAL A 43 6.69 -3.66 3.54
CA VAL A 43 6.01 -4.69 2.73
C VAL A 43 6.00 -5.99 3.51
N LEU A 44 4.83 -6.61 3.63
CA LEU A 44 4.63 -7.82 4.45
C LEU A 44 3.69 -8.79 3.75
N PRO A 45 3.87 -10.11 3.92
CA PRO A 45 2.85 -11.08 3.55
C PRO A 45 1.51 -10.81 4.26
N VAL A 46 0.38 -11.03 3.59
CA VAL A 46 -0.96 -10.99 4.22
C VAL A 46 -0.97 -11.93 5.43
N GLY A 47 -1.55 -11.47 6.55
CA GLY A 47 -1.62 -12.24 7.80
C GLY A 47 -0.37 -12.17 8.68
N SER A 48 0.71 -11.50 8.25
CA SER A 48 1.90 -11.30 9.09
C SER A 48 1.55 -10.62 10.42
N PRO A 49 2.05 -11.11 11.57
CA PRO A 49 1.83 -10.45 12.84
C PRO A 49 2.54 -9.09 12.85
N VAL A 50 1.83 -8.05 13.26
CA VAL A 50 2.35 -6.69 13.29
C VAL A 50 2.11 -6.03 14.64
N THR A 51 2.99 -5.09 14.98
CA THR A 51 2.83 -4.25 16.17
C THR A 51 1.58 -3.37 16.06
N ARG A 52 0.89 -3.16 17.20
CA ARG A 52 -0.32 -2.33 17.33
C ARG A 52 -0.03 -0.86 17.68
N ASP A 53 1.23 -0.43 17.55
CA ASP A 53 1.64 0.97 17.72
C ASP A 53 1.08 1.84 16.57
N TYR A 54 0.76 3.11 16.85
CA TYR A 54 0.41 4.08 15.82
C TYR A 54 1.64 4.88 15.40
N ARG A 55 1.97 4.84 14.11
CA ARG A 55 3.03 5.65 13.49
C ARG A 55 2.47 6.35 12.26
N PRO A 56 2.26 7.69 12.28
CA PRO A 56 1.58 8.41 11.20
C PRO A 56 2.34 8.36 9.88
N ASN A 57 3.64 8.08 9.93
CA ASN A 57 4.49 7.99 8.74
C ASN A 57 4.56 6.57 8.16
N ARG A 58 4.12 5.54 8.90
CA ARG A 58 4.28 4.15 8.46
C ARG A 58 3.13 3.73 7.55
N VAL A 59 3.46 3.24 6.37
CA VAL A 59 2.51 2.65 5.42
C VAL A 59 2.84 1.16 5.26
N ARG A 60 1.90 0.28 5.62
CA ARG A 60 2.06 -1.18 5.48
C ARG A 60 1.36 -1.64 4.20
N ILE A 61 2.12 -2.27 3.30
CA ILE A 61 1.59 -2.92 2.11
C ILE A 61 1.56 -4.42 2.39
N PHE A 62 0.36 -5.00 2.45
CA PHE A 62 0.18 -6.43 2.60
C PHE A 62 0.05 -7.07 1.22
N VAL A 63 0.89 -8.06 0.95
CA VAL A 63 0.99 -8.72 -0.34
C VAL A 63 0.72 -10.20 -0.19
N ASP A 64 0.05 -10.80 -1.17
CA ASP A 64 -0.10 -12.24 -1.25
C ASP A 64 1.02 -12.76 -2.17
N ILE A 65 2.13 -13.21 -1.57
CA ILE A 65 3.34 -13.60 -2.30
C ILE A 65 3.66 -15.07 -2.11
N VAL A 66 4.13 -15.68 -3.18
CA VAL A 66 4.84 -16.97 -3.14
C VAL A 66 6.24 -16.69 -2.59
N ALA A 67 6.47 -17.01 -1.32
CA ALA A 67 7.70 -16.66 -0.60
C ALA A 67 8.92 -17.53 -0.97
N GLU A 68 8.66 -18.75 -1.46
CA GLU A 68 9.67 -19.72 -1.83
C GLU A 68 9.29 -20.33 -3.19
N ALA A 69 10.29 -20.77 -3.95
CA ALA A 69 10.04 -21.41 -5.23
C ALA A 69 9.04 -22.58 -5.05
N PRO A 70 7.94 -22.63 -5.80
CA PRO A 70 7.04 -23.77 -5.70
C PRO A 70 7.75 -25.02 -6.24
N HIS A 71 7.81 -26.06 -5.43
CA HIS A 71 8.41 -27.35 -5.80
C HIS A 71 7.30 -28.38 -6.01
N VAL A 72 7.49 -29.30 -6.96
CA VAL A 72 6.64 -30.48 -7.08
C VAL A 72 7.01 -31.46 -5.96
N GLY A 73 6.07 -31.77 -5.08
CA GLY A 73 6.24 -32.69 -3.95
C GLY A 73 4.96 -32.84 -3.14
#